data_AF-A0A536JBL2-F1
#
_entry.id   AF-A0A536JBL2-F1
#
_cell.length_a   1.000
_cell.length_b   1.000
_cell.length_c   1.000
_cell.angle_alpha   90.00
_cell.angle_beta   90.00
_cell.angle_gamma   90.00
#
_symmetry.space_group_name_H-M   'P 1'
#
loop_
_entity.id
_entity.type
_entity.pdbx_description
1 polymer ?
#
loop_
_entity_poly.entity_id
_entity_poly.type
_entity_poly.pdbx_seq_one_letter_code
_entity_poly.pdbx_strand_id
1 'polypeptide(L)'
;MGLSAPVERSKDFRGTLGKLLSRLRSERPVLAVAVVFGSLGVVFSVIGPKITGNAMNIIFDGVLGRTLPAGVPKEQVIESLRARGQGQLADMLAATNAVPGVGVDFAALA
;
A
#
# COMPACT_ATOMS: atom_id res chain seq x y z
N MET A 1 -44.57 3.71 38.24
CA MET A 1 -43.82 2.61 37.61
C MET A 1 -42.74 3.24 36.75
N GLY A 2 -41.46 3.03 37.06
CA GLY A 2 -40.36 3.63 36.31
C GLY A 2 -39.03 3.51 37.05
N LEU A 3 -38.63 2.28 37.38
CA LEU A 3 -37.28 2.00 37.89
C LEU A 3 -36.31 2.02 36.71
N SER A 4 -35.68 3.16 36.48
CA SER A 4 -34.51 3.27 35.60
C SER A 4 -33.33 2.64 36.32
N ALA A 5 -33.10 1.34 36.12
CA ALA A 5 -31.87 0.71 36.58
C ALA A 5 -30.66 1.40 35.93
N PRO A 6 -29.62 1.77 36.68
CA PRO A 6 -28.43 2.39 36.10
C PRO A 6 -27.75 1.40 35.15
N VAL A 7 -27.43 1.87 33.94
CA VAL A 7 -26.62 1.12 32.97
C VAL A 7 -25.22 0.98 33.56
N GLU A 8 -24.94 -0.17 34.18
CA GLU A 8 -23.64 -0.48 34.77
C GLU A 8 -22.62 -0.64 33.64
N ARG A 9 -21.94 0.46 33.29
CA ARG A 9 -20.74 0.42 32.44
C ARG A 9 -19.70 -0.43 33.15
N SER A 10 -19.14 -1.39 32.43
CA SER A 10 -17.98 -2.18 32.85
C SER A 10 -16.84 -1.23 33.23
N LYS A 11 -16.66 -1.01 34.54
CA LYS A 11 -15.67 -0.08 35.09
C LYS A 11 -14.24 -0.49 34.76
N ASP A 12 -13.99 -1.77 34.45
CA ASP A 12 -12.66 -2.31 34.17
C ASP A 12 -12.67 -3.36 33.04
N PHE A 13 -12.88 -2.92 31.79
CA PHE A 13 -12.76 -3.78 30.61
C PHE A 13 -11.38 -4.43 30.50
N ARG A 14 -10.30 -3.66 30.70
CA ARG A 14 -8.91 -4.17 30.64
C ARG A 14 -8.63 -5.21 31.71
N GLY A 15 -9.08 -4.97 32.95
CA GLY A 15 -8.91 -5.92 34.06
C GLY A 15 -9.71 -7.21 33.85
N THR A 16 -10.91 -7.10 33.28
CA THR A 16 -11.76 -8.25 32.95
C THR A 16 -11.17 -9.08 31.80
N LEU A 17 -10.67 -8.43 30.75
CA LEU A 17 -9.93 -9.09 29.66
C LEU A 17 -8.68 -9.81 30.17
N GLY A 18 -7.90 -9.19 31.06
CA GLY A 18 -6.75 -9.83 31.68
C GLY A 18 -7.11 -11.08 32.49
N LYS A 19 -8.22 -11.03 33.25
CA LYS A 19 -8.73 -12.19 34.00
C LYS A 19 -9.21 -13.32 33.08
N LEU A 20 -9.86 -12.98 31.96
CA LEU A 20 -10.26 -13.97 30.94
C LEU A 20 -9.04 -14.61 30.27
N LEU A 21 -8.07 -13.81 29.82
CA LEU A 21 -6.80 -14.29 29.25
C LEU A 21 -5.97 -15.12 30.25
N SER A 22 -6.11 -14.86 31.54
CA SER A 22 -5.53 -15.69 32.60
C SER A 22 -6.25 -17.03 32.75
N ARG A 23 -7.57 -17.09 32.54
CA ARG A 23 -8.32 -18.36 32.55
C ARG A 23 -8.03 -19.21 31.30
N LEU A 24 -7.79 -18.58 30.15
CA LEU A 24 -7.36 -19.26 28.92
C LEU A 24 -5.85 -19.61 28.90
N ARG A 25 -5.15 -19.55 30.05
CA ARG A 25 -3.70 -19.76 30.14
C ARG A 25 -3.23 -21.11 29.59
N SER A 26 -4.04 -22.16 29.74
CA SER A 26 -3.73 -23.49 29.21
C SER A 26 -3.75 -23.55 27.67
N GLU A 27 -4.58 -22.70 27.03
CA GLU A 27 -4.79 -22.65 25.57
C GLU A 27 -3.96 -21.55 24.88
N ARG A 28 -3.03 -20.91 25.61
CA ARG A 28 -2.12 -19.90 25.07
C ARG A 28 -1.33 -20.34 23.82
N PRO A 29 -0.83 -21.58 23.68
CA PRO A 29 -0.13 -21.96 22.46
C PRO A 29 -1.06 -21.91 21.24
N VAL A 30 -2.31 -22.35 21.37
CA VAL A 30 -3.30 -22.32 20.28
C VAL A 30 -3.66 -20.88 19.91
N LEU A 31 -3.87 -20.02 20.92
CA LEU A 31 -4.10 -18.59 20.69
C LEU A 31 -2.90 -17.90 20.03
N ALA A 32 -1.68 -18.22 20.46
CA ALA A 32 -0.46 -17.67 19.86
C ALA A 32 -0.33 -18.08 18.39
N VAL A 33 -0.58 -19.35 18.07
CA VAL A 33 -0.61 -19.85 16.69
C VAL A 33 -1.67 -19.10 15.88
N ALA A 34 -2.89 -18.98 16.40
CA ALA A 34 -3.96 -18.26 15.71
C ALA A 34 -3.62 -16.79 15.43
N VAL A 35 -3.00 -16.09 16.38
CA VAL A 35 -2.55 -14.70 16.22
C VAL A 35 -1.43 -14.60 15.17
N VAL A 36 -0.48 -15.53 15.18
CA VAL A 36 0.61 -15.57 14.19
C VAL A 36 0.05 -15.81 12.80
N PHE A 37 -0.78 -16.84 12.61
CA PHE A 37 -1.40 -17.15 11.32
C PHE A 37 -2.32 -16.00 10.84
N GLY A 38 -3.09 -15.39 11.74
CA GLY A 38 -3.90 -14.21 11.41
C GLY A 38 -3.05 -13.04 10.96
N SER A 39 -1.94 -12.77 11.66
CA SER A 39 -0.99 -11.70 11.32
C SER A 39 -0.31 -11.95 9.97
N LEU A 40 0.10 -13.19 9.69
CA LEU A 40 0.65 -13.59 8.39
C LEU A 40 -0.39 -13.42 7.27
N GLY A 41 -1.65 -13.77 7.52
CA GLY A 41 -2.73 -13.54 6.57
C GLY A 41 -2.91 -12.06 6.22
N VAL A 42 -2.87 -11.18 7.23
CA VAL A 42 -2.91 -9.72 7.02
C VAL A 42 -1.69 -9.25 6.23
N VAL A 43 -0.49 -9.72 6.55
CA VAL A 43 0.74 -9.39 5.82
C VAL A 43 0.61 -9.79 4.35
N PHE A 44 0.15 -11.00 4.04
CA PHE A 44 -0.07 -11.44 2.66
C PHE A 44 -1.15 -10.64 1.94
N SER A 45 -2.21 -10.26 2.65
CA SER A 45 -3.27 -9.39 2.12
C SER A 45 -2.78 -7.99 1.72
N VAL A 46 -1.69 -7.51 2.32
CA VAL A 46 -1.07 -6.21 1.98
C VAL A 46 0.04 -6.37 0.92
N ILE A 47 0.80 -7.46 0.97
CA ILE A 47 1.88 -7.73 0.00
C ILE A 47 1.31 -7.95 -1.41
N GLY A 48 0.21 -8.69 -1.56
CA GLY A 48 -0.41 -8.95 -2.86
C GLY A 48 -0.68 -7.66 -3.66
N PRO A 49 -1.48 -6.72 -3.12
CA PRO A 49 -1.72 -5.43 -3.78
C PRO A 49 -0.45 -4.61 -4.02
N LYS A 50 0.55 -4.68 -3.13
CA LYS A 50 1.80 -3.94 -3.26
C LYS A 50 2.65 -4.44 -4.44
N ILE A 51 2.75 -5.75 -4.62
CA ILE A 51 3.46 -6.36 -5.75
C ILE A 51 2.75 -6.01 -7.05
N THR A 52 1.43 -6.16 -7.10
CA THR A 52 0.64 -5.82 -8.30
C THR A 52 0.79 -4.34 -8.65
N GLY A 53 0.74 -3.43 -7.68
CA GLY A 53 0.95 -1.99 -7.92
C GLY A 53 2.32 -1.68 -8.50
N ASN A 54 3.38 -2.31 -7.98
CA ASN A 54 4.73 -2.14 -8.53
C ASN A 54 4.85 -2.69 -9.96
N ALA A 55 4.26 -3.84 -10.26
CA ALA A 55 4.24 -4.39 -11.61
C ALA A 55 3.52 -3.45 -12.59
N MET A 56 2.39 -2.86 -12.17
CA MET A 56 1.70 -1.85 -12.97
C MET A 56 2.57 -0.61 -13.22
N ASN A 57 3.30 -0.13 -12.21
CA ASN A 57 4.21 1.01 -12.38
C ASN A 57 5.28 0.75 -13.45
N ILE A 58 5.91 -0.44 -13.45
CA ILE A 58 6.92 -0.81 -14.45
C ILE A 58 6.34 -0.82 -15.86
N ILE A 59 5.13 -1.36 -16.03
CA ILE A 59 4.43 -1.38 -17.32
C ILE A 59 4.12 0.05 -17.78
N PHE A 60 3.56 0.89 -16.90
CA PHE A 60 3.22 2.28 -17.21
C PHE A 60 4.45 3.12 -17.56
N ASP A 61 5.52 3.01 -16.76
CA ASP A 61 6.78 3.71 -17.00
C ASP A 61 7.39 3.31 -18.35
N GLY A 62 7.31 2.03 -18.72
CA GLY A 62 7.80 1.54 -20.01
C GLY A 62 6.96 1.94 -21.22
N VAL A 63 5.64 2.02 -21.08
CA VAL A 63 4.74 2.51 -22.15
C VAL A 63 4.98 4.01 -22.37
N LEU A 64 5.05 4.80 -21.30
CA LEU A 64 5.37 6.22 -21.37
C LEU A 64 6.77 6.45 -21.97
N GLY A 65 7.77 5.68 -21.52
CA GLY A 65 9.13 5.71 -22.07
C GLY A 65 9.19 5.45 -23.57
N ARG A 66 8.35 4.54 -24.09
CA ARG A 66 8.21 4.26 -25.54
C ARG A 66 7.61 5.40 -26.35
N THR A 67 6.70 6.17 -25.76
CA THR A 67 6.06 7.32 -26.43
C THR A 67 6.94 8.58 -26.43
N LEU A 68 7.96 8.62 -25.59
CA LEU A 68 8.90 9.72 -25.49
C LEU A 68 10.04 9.54 -26.51
N PRO A 69 10.47 10.62 -27.20
CA PRO A 69 11.58 10.53 -28.14
C PRO A 69 12.87 10.08 -27.44
N ALA A 70 13.45 9.00 -27.94
CA ALA A 70 14.66 8.42 -27.39
C ALA A 70 15.84 9.41 -27.45
N GLY A 71 16.57 9.55 -26.35
CA GLY A 71 17.80 10.35 -26.29
C GLY A 71 17.62 11.83 -25.88
N VAL A 72 16.40 12.29 -25.57
CA VAL A 72 16.19 13.61 -24.96
C VAL A 72 16.12 13.45 -23.43
N PRO A 73 16.94 14.16 -22.64
CA PRO A 73 16.84 14.10 -21.19
C PRO A 73 15.45 14.57 -20.75
N LYS A 74 14.93 13.89 -19.73
CA LYS A 74 13.54 14.04 -19.27
C LYS A 74 13.23 15.48 -18.88
N GLU A 75 14.22 16.15 -18.33
CA GLU A 75 14.23 17.56 -17.94
C GLU A 75 13.98 18.47 -19.14
N GLN A 76 14.62 18.19 -20.28
CA GLN A 76 14.48 18.98 -21.51
C GLN A 76 13.12 18.75 -22.18
N VAL A 77 12.53 17.55 -22.03
CA VAL A 77 11.15 17.28 -22.46
C VAL A 77 10.16 18.06 -21.59
N ILE A 78 10.33 18.04 -20.26
CA ILE A 78 9.49 18.78 -19.31
C ILE A 78 9.56 20.30 -19.59
N GLU A 79 10.75 20.84 -19.82
CA GLU A 79 10.97 22.24 -20.19
C GLU A 79 10.24 22.59 -21.50
N SER A 80 10.35 21.73 -22.52
CA SER A 80 9.68 21.92 -23.81
C SER A 80 8.15 21.83 -23.71
N LEU A 81 7.62 20.99 -22.82
CA LEU A 81 6.19 20.85 -22.57
C LEU A 81 5.64 22.04 -21.79
N ARG A 82 6.39 22.57 -20.81
CA ARG A 82 6.04 23.85 -20.15
C ARG A 82 6.07 25.02 -21.13
N ALA A 83 7.09 25.09 -21.99
CA ALA A 83 7.20 26.13 -23.01
C ALA A 83 6.04 26.07 -24.03
N ARG A 84 5.47 24.88 -24.28
CA ARG A 84 4.28 24.66 -25.12
C ARG A 84 2.95 24.88 -24.38
N GLY A 85 2.98 25.31 -23.12
CA GLY A 85 1.79 25.51 -22.28
C GLY A 85 1.15 24.22 -21.75
N GLN A 86 1.78 23.06 -21.93
CA GLN A 86 1.29 21.75 -21.49
C GLN A 86 1.79 21.41 -20.07
N GLY A 87 1.52 22.29 -19.11
CA GLY A 87 2.00 22.16 -17.73
C GLY A 87 1.58 20.85 -17.04
N GLN A 88 0.34 20.39 -17.28
CA GLN A 88 -0.16 19.14 -16.70
C GLN A 88 0.60 17.90 -17.18
N LEU A 89 1.01 17.86 -18.46
CA LEU A 89 1.81 16.76 -19.00
C LEU A 89 3.25 16.81 -18.47
N ALA A 90 3.79 18.02 -18.29
CA ALA A 90 5.10 18.23 -17.69
C ALA A 90 5.13 17.75 -16.22
N ASP A 91 4.10 18.06 -15.44
CA ASP A 91 4.00 17.64 -14.04
C ASP A 91 3.72 16.13 -13.90
N MET A 92 2.95 15.54 -14.82
CA MET A 92 2.76 14.09 -14.89
C MET A 92 4.08 13.34 -15.18
N LEU A 93 4.88 13.85 -16.12
CA LEU A 93 6.19 13.28 -16.47
C LEU A 93 7.23 13.45 -15.37
N ALA A 94 7.17 14.55 -14.63
CA ALA A 94 8.03 14.78 -13.47
C ALA A 94 7.73 13.81 -12.32
N ALA A 95 6.48 13.35 -12.21
CA ALA A 95 6.04 12.41 -11.16
C ALA A 95 6.27 10.93 -11.50
N THR A 96 6.64 10.58 -12.74
CA THR A 96 6.87 9.19 -13.19
C THR A 96 8.36 8.86 -13.32
N ASN A 97 8.74 7.59 -13.25
CA ASN A 97 10.13 7.14 -13.46
C ASN A 97 10.43 6.76 -14.93
N ALA A 98 9.44 6.84 -15.82
CA ALA A 98 9.55 6.59 -17.26
C ALA A 98 10.84 7.12 -17.92
N VAL A 99 11.69 6.26 -18.49
CA VAL A 99 12.93 6.67 -19.16
C VAL A 99 12.66 6.91 -20.66
N PRO A 100 12.96 8.12 -21.20
CA PRO A 100 12.72 8.42 -22.63
C PRO A 100 13.44 7.45 -23.57
N GLY A 101 12.71 6.75 -24.43
CA GLY A 101 13.25 5.81 -25.40
C GLY A 101 13.45 4.37 -24.90
N VAL A 102 13.19 4.08 -23.62
CA VAL A 102 13.25 2.73 -23.07
C VAL A 102 11.83 2.20 -22.90
N GLY A 103 11.58 0.99 -23.41
CA GLY A 103 10.29 0.31 -23.28
C GLY A 103 10.08 -0.28 -21.88
N VAL A 104 9.13 -1.21 -21.76
CA VAL A 104 8.89 -1.95 -20.51
C VAL A 104 10.15 -2.73 -20.11
N ASP A 105 10.66 -2.45 -18.92
CA ASP A 105 11.76 -3.21 -18.32
C ASP A 105 11.22 -4.53 -17.78
N PHE A 106 11.22 -5.56 -18.63
CA PHE A 106 10.78 -6.90 -18.26
C PHE A 106 11.76 -7.61 -17.31
N ALA A 107 13.00 -7.15 -17.17
CA ALA A 107 13.94 -7.71 -16.20
C ALA A 107 13.59 -7.30 -14.77
N ALA A 108 12.96 -6.13 -14.60
CA ALA A 108 12.42 -5.66 -13.32
C ALA A 108 11.12 -6.38 -12.88
N LEU A 109 10.51 -7.18 -13.76
CA LEU A 109 9.28 -7.94 -13.50
C LEU A 109 9.51 -9.40 -13.07
N ALA A 110 10.77 -9.87 -13.10
CA ALA A 110 11.16 -11.25 -12.75
C ALA A 110 11.53 -11.37 -11.26
#